data_AF-A0A6N7BDH8-F1
#
_entry.id   AF-A0A6N7BDH8-F1
#
_cell.length_a   1.000
_cell.length_b   1.000
_cell.length_c   1.000
_cell.angle_alpha   90.00
_cell.angle_beta   90.00
_cell.angle_gamma   90.00
#
_symmetry.space_group_name_H-M   'P 1'
#
loop_
_entity.id
_entity.type
_entity.pdbx_description
1 polymer ?
#
loop_
_entity_poly.entity_id
_entity_poly.type
_entity_poly.pdbx_seq_one_letter_code
_entity_poly.pdbx_strand_id
1 'polypeptide(L)'
;ANFMTICGTVPPTSNHCDAASPEGKLIGGDLRTNPEKCKSVSPISYVSKDDPPFLIMHGTADGTVPFTQSVELDSAYRSIIHDVTFIPQPGAGHGGGSFGADSTKKRITDFFTRVLMKTTSVDKETLPAAFQLLQNYPNPFNPETIINFTIPNVETTRRVVFTTLKVYDVLGREVATLVDEYKQAGDYKVTFNARHLERSREIQSGIYFYRLITPSYSITKKMLLIK
;
A
#
# COMPACT_ATOMS: atom_id res chain seq x y z
N ALA A 1 14.07 0.80 -22.37
CA ALA A 1 14.60 1.42 -23.60
C ALA A 1 15.86 0.68 -24.02
N ASN A 2 15.98 0.34 -25.29
CA ASN A 2 17.15 -0.30 -25.86
C ASN A 2 18.04 0.79 -26.50
N PHE A 3 19.11 1.16 -25.79
CA PHE A 3 20.05 2.20 -26.26
C PHE A 3 20.81 1.78 -27.52
N MET A 4 20.77 0.49 -27.88
CA MET A 4 21.33 0.00 -29.14
C MET A 4 20.52 0.43 -30.36
N THR A 5 19.21 0.61 -30.21
CA THR A 5 18.28 0.83 -31.34
C THR A 5 17.66 2.22 -31.35
N ILE A 6 17.77 2.96 -30.24
CA ILE A 6 17.18 4.31 -30.10
C ILE A 6 17.68 5.30 -31.16
N CYS A 7 18.87 5.05 -31.72
CA CYS A 7 19.50 5.86 -32.76
C CYS A 7 19.01 5.61 -34.19
N GLY A 8 18.41 4.45 -34.47
CA GLY A 8 18.12 3.98 -35.82
C GLY A 8 16.65 4.11 -36.25
N THR A 9 15.80 4.64 -35.39
CA THR A 9 14.35 4.74 -35.65
C THR A 9 13.99 6.16 -36.05
N VAL A 10 13.04 6.29 -37.01
CA VAL A 10 12.57 7.55 -37.64
C VAL A 10 12.63 8.70 -36.63
N PRO A 11 13.33 9.81 -36.94
CA PRO A 11 13.98 10.61 -35.94
C PRO A 11 12.95 11.07 -34.91
N PRO A 12 13.12 10.72 -33.62
CA PRO A 12 12.53 11.54 -32.59
C PRO A 12 12.98 12.99 -32.84
N THR A 13 12.15 13.94 -32.47
CA THR A 13 12.45 15.39 -32.46
C THR A 13 13.73 15.74 -31.67
N SER A 14 14.27 14.77 -30.92
CA SER A 14 15.46 14.87 -30.08
C SER A 14 16.59 13.97 -30.59
N ASN A 15 17.82 14.48 -30.54
CA ASN A 15 19.01 13.67 -30.85
C ASN A 15 19.45 12.89 -29.60
N HIS A 16 19.32 11.56 -29.63
CA HIS A 16 19.76 10.68 -28.53
C HIS A 16 21.19 10.17 -28.68
N CYS A 17 21.80 10.29 -29.87
CA CYS A 17 23.01 9.52 -30.20
C CYS A 17 24.31 10.24 -29.86
N ASP A 18 24.32 11.56 -30.06
CA ASP A 18 25.54 12.34 -29.91
C ASP A 18 26.05 12.32 -28.47
N ALA A 19 27.37 12.42 -28.28
CA ALA A 19 27.98 12.45 -26.96
C ALA A 19 27.43 13.55 -26.03
N ALA A 20 26.86 14.63 -26.60
CA ALA A 20 26.26 15.73 -25.86
C ALA A 20 24.80 15.46 -25.42
N SER A 21 24.13 14.45 -25.96
CA SER A 21 22.76 14.08 -25.59
C SER A 21 22.69 13.61 -24.12
N PRO A 22 21.52 13.62 -23.48
CA PRO A 22 21.35 13.03 -22.15
C PRO A 22 21.84 11.58 -22.08
N GLU A 23 21.55 10.78 -23.11
CA GLU A 23 21.99 9.40 -23.21
C GLU A 23 23.50 9.31 -23.48
N GLY A 24 24.06 10.17 -24.32
CA GLY A 24 25.50 10.24 -24.59
C GLY A 24 26.31 10.55 -23.35
N LYS A 25 25.78 11.42 -22.47
CA LYS A 25 26.37 11.70 -21.15
C LYS A 25 26.31 10.49 -20.22
N LEU A 26 25.20 9.74 -20.23
CA LEU A 26 25.06 8.50 -19.45
C LEU A 26 26.06 7.43 -19.91
N ILE A 27 26.22 7.27 -21.22
CA ILE A 27 27.16 6.32 -21.85
C ILE A 27 28.62 6.78 -21.73
N GLY A 28 28.85 8.08 -21.57
CA GLY A 28 30.17 8.72 -21.59
C GLY A 28 30.76 8.78 -23.01
N GLY A 29 29.92 9.00 -24.03
CA GLY A 29 30.32 9.10 -25.43
C GLY A 29 29.15 8.89 -26.40
N ASP A 30 29.42 9.01 -27.69
CA ASP A 30 28.43 8.78 -28.74
C ASP A 30 27.93 7.32 -28.72
N LEU A 31 26.61 7.12 -28.74
CA LEU A 31 26.01 5.78 -28.65
C LEU A 31 26.44 4.87 -29.80
N ARG A 32 26.62 5.43 -31.01
CA ARG A 32 26.98 4.68 -32.23
C ARG A 32 28.38 4.10 -32.16
N THR A 33 29.27 4.75 -31.40
CA THR A 33 30.66 4.30 -31.22
C THR A 33 30.89 3.54 -29.92
N ASN A 34 29.86 3.39 -29.06
CA ASN A 34 29.96 2.74 -27.75
C ASN A 34 28.94 1.58 -27.57
N PRO A 35 28.81 0.63 -28.51
CA PRO A 35 27.76 -0.39 -28.50
C PRO A 35 27.77 -1.27 -27.25
N GLU A 36 28.93 -1.69 -26.74
CA GLU A 36 28.98 -2.52 -25.53
C GLU A 36 28.49 -1.77 -24.28
N LYS A 37 28.77 -0.47 -24.19
CA LYS A 37 28.24 0.37 -23.10
C LYS A 37 26.74 0.54 -23.24
N CYS A 38 26.25 0.82 -24.44
CA CYS A 38 24.81 0.90 -24.74
C CYS A 38 24.09 -0.40 -24.35
N LYS A 39 24.66 -1.56 -24.66
CA LYS A 39 24.14 -2.87 -24.27
C LYS A 39 24.10 -3.03 -22.76
N SER A 40 25.15 -2.62 -22.04
CA SER A 40 25.25 -2.72 -20.57
C SER A 40 24.27 -1.83 -19.79
N VAL A 41 23.68 -0.82 -20.42
CA VAL A 41 22.68 0.04 -19.77
C VAL A 41 21.27 -0.17 -20.31
N SER A 42 21.11 -1.05 -21.31
CA SER A 42 19.81 -1.37 -21.89
C SER A 42 19.10 -2.42 -21.02
N PRO A 43 17.92 -2.14 -20.43
CA PRO A 43 17.20 -3.09 -19.59
C PRO A 43 16.88 -4.41 -20.30
N ILE A 44 16.75 -4.39 -21.63
CA ILE A 44 16.53 -5.59 -22.44
C ILE A 44 17.64 -6.65 -22.25
N SER A 45 18.87 -6.22 -21.91
CA SER A 45 20.00 -7.11 -21.64
C SER A 45 19.89 -7.87 -20.31
N TYR A 46 18.95 -7.49 -19.45
CA TYR A 46 18.82 -7.98 -18.07
C TYR A 46 17.47 -8.62 -17.77
N VAL A 47 16.57 -8.69 -18.77
CA VAL A 47 15.25 -9.32 -18.63
C VAL A 47 15.42 -10.76 -18.15
N SER A 48 14.76 -11.09 -17.05
CA SER A 48 14.85 -12.39 -16.39
C SER A 48 13.46 -12.95 -16.05
N LYS A 49 13.37 -14.28 -15.94
CA LYS A 49 12.15 -14.97 -15.48
C LYS A 49 11.80 -14.65 -14.03
N ASP A 50 12.80 -14.22 -13.25
CA ASP A 50 12.63 -13.86 -11.85
C ASP A 50 12.21 -12.39 -11.65
N ASP A 51 12.09 -11.61 -12.73
CA ASP A 51 11.61 -10.24 -12.65
C ASP A 51 10.17 -10.19 -12.10
N PRO A 52 9.76 -9.12 -11.41
CA PRO A 52 8.36 -8.97 -11.03
C PRO A 52 7.47 -8.80 -12.28
N PRO A 53 6.15 -9.01 -12.18
CA PRO A 53 5.23 -8.61 -13.23
C PRO A 53 5.43 -7.14 -13.60
N PHE A 54 5.39 -6.83 -14.90
CA PHE A 54 5.81 -5.53 -15.42
C PHE A 54 4.71 -4.85 -16.23
N LEU A 55 4.52 -3.55 -16.03
CA LEU A 55 3.55 -2.74 -16.76
C LEU A 55 4.29 -1.71 -17.63
N ILE A 56 4.03 -1.75 -18.94
CA ILE A 56 4.59 -0.82 -19.92
C ILE A 56 3.46 0.06 -20.45
N MET A 57 3.67 1.37 -20.49
CA MET A 57 2.73 2.34 -21.06
C MET A 57 3.47 3.32 -21.98
N HIS A 58 3.00 3.53 -23.21
CA HIS A 58 3.68 4.42 -24.17
C HIS A 58 2.70 5.00 -25.19
N GLY A 59 2.82 6.30 -25.47
CA GLY A 59 2.12 6.99 -26.56
C GLY A 59 2.55 6.52 -27.94
N THR A 60 1.61 6.25 -28.83
CA THR A 60 1.93 5.76 -30.19
C THR A 60 2.45 6.85 -31.12
N ALA A 61 2.31 8.12 -30.73
CA ALA A 61 2.80 9.29 -31.45
C ALA A 61 3.89 10.03 -30.65
N ASP A 62 4.60 9.31 -29.78
CA ASP A 62 5.73 9.86 -29.00
C ASP A 62 6.86 10.28 -29.96
N GLY A 63 7.08 11.60 -30.03
CA GLY A 63 8.12 12.21 -30.84
C GLY A 63 9.43 12.41 -30.09
N THR A 64 9.53 12.05 -28.82
CA THR A 64 10.76 12.14 -28.03
C THR A 64 11.39 10.77 -27.91
N VAL A 65 10.66 9.75 -27.48
CA VAL A 65 11.17 8.38 -27.41
C VAL A 65 10.36 7.53 -28.39
N PRO A 66 11.00 6.85 -29.36
CA PRO A 66 10.28 6.04 -30.33
C PRO A 66 9.44 4.95 -29.67
N PHE A 67 8.17 4.81 -30.08
CA PHE A 67 7.25 3.78 -29.55
C PHE A 67 7.82 2.35 -29.66
N THR A 68 8.64 2.09 -30.69
CA THR A 68 9.37 0.84 -30.91
C THR A 68 10.22 0.42 -29.71
N GLN A 69 10.73 1.36 -28.91
CA GLN A 69 11.50 1.08 -27.69
C GLN A 69 10.70 0.28 -26.66
N SER A 70 9.39 0.55 -26.53
CA SER A 70 8.50 -0.22 -25.66
C SER A 70 8.08 -1.54 -26.28
N VAL A 71 7.93 -1.60 -27.60
CA VAL A 71 7.64 -2.85 -28.34
C VAL A 71 8.78 -3.85 -28.20
N GLU A 72 10.04 -3.40 -28.31
CA GLU A 72 11.22 -4.24 -28.13
C GLU A 72 11.30 -4.81 -26.71
N LEU A 73 11.02 -3.98 -25.70
CA LEU A 73 11.04 -4.42 -24.30
C LEU A 73 9.90 -5.41 -23.98
N ASP A 74 8.68 -5.15 -24.45
CA ASP A 74 7.55 -6.09 -24.32
C ASP A 74 7.87 -7.43 -25.00
N SER A 75 8.46 -7.39 -26.21
CA SER A 75 8.88 -8.59 -26.94
C SER A 75 9.93 -9.40 -26.18
N ALA A 76 10.91 -8.74 -25.55
CA ALA A 76 11.92 -9.42 -24.75
C ALA A 76 11.32 -10.14 -23.55
N TYR A 77 10.43 -9.47 -22.80
CA TYR A 77 9.71 -10.10 -21.67
C TYR A 77 8.82 -11.25 -22.13
N ARG A 78 8.09 -11.10 -23.24
CA ARG A 78 7.26 -12.18 -23.79
C ARG A 78 8.08 -13.38 -24.26
N SER A 79 9.29 -13.17 -24.78
CA SER A 79 10.16 -14.26 -25.27
C SER A 79 10.58 -15.26 -24.18
N ILE A 80 10.58 -14.82 -22.91
CA ILE A 80 10.90 -15.67 -21.75
C ILE A 80 9.66 -16.11 -20.96
N ILE A 81 8.45 -15.89 -21.50
CA ILE A 81 7.16 -16.24 -20.89
C ILE A 81 6.94 -15.49 -19.56
N HIS A 82 7.11 -14.16 -19.59
CA HIS A 82 6.92 -13.29 -18.42
C HIS A 82 5.55 -12.64 -18.36
N ASP A 83 5.10 -12.28 -17.15
CA ASP A 83 3.88 -11.48 -16.93
C ASP A 83 4.16 -10.00 -17.24
N VAL A 84 3.99 -9.63 -18.51
CA VAL A 84 4.10 -8.24 -18.98
C VAL A 84 2.77 -7.75 -19.54
N THR A 85 2.33 -6.60 -19.02
CA THR A 85 1.16 -5.86 -19.50
C THR A 85 1.64 -4.66 -20.31
N PHE A 86 1.30 -4.60 -21.59
CA PHE A 86 1.64 -3.46 -22.45
C PHE A 86 0.39 -2.65 -22.82
N ILE A 87 0.47 -1.35 -22.61
CA ILE A 87 -0.58 -0.37 -22.86
C ILE A 87 -0.07 0.66 -23.87
N PRO A 88 -0.36 0.47 -25.16
CA PRO A 88 -0.28 1.55 -26.12
C PRO A 88 -1.32 2.63 -25.79
N GLN A 89 -0.95 3.91 -25.96
CA GLN A 89 -1.85 5.05 -25.85
C GLN A 89 -2.02 5.68 -27.24
N PRO A 90 -3.08 5.29 -28.00
CA PRO A 90 -3.27 5.73 -29.37
C PRO A 90 -3.29 7.25 -29.50
N GLY A 91 -2.46 7.77 -30.42
CA GLY A 91 -2.35 9.20 -30.71
C GLY A 91 -1.67 10.05 -29.63
N ALA A 92 -1.28 9.46 -28.50
CA ALA A 92 -0.59 10.18 -27.43
C ALA A 92 0.90 10.36 -27.76
N GLY A 93 1.46 11.51 -27.36
CA GLY A 93 2.87 11.83 -27.48
C GLY A 93 3.70 11.38 -26.27
N HIS A 94 4.77 12.12 -25.97
CA HIS A 94 5.62 11.93 -24.78
C HIS A 94 4.90 12.37 -23.48
N GLY A 95 3.83 11.66 -23.12
CA GLY A 95 2.90 12.02 -22.06
C GLY A 95 1.59 12.64 -22.59
N GLY A 96 0.95 13.47 -21.77
CA GLY A 96 -0.29 14.19 -22.13
C GLY A 96 -1.56 13.65 -21.46
N GLY A 97 -2.71 14.24 -21.83
CA GLY A 97 -3.99 14.06 -21.11
C GLY A 97 -4.53 12.62 -21.11
N SER A 98 -4.23 11.82 -22.14
CA SER A 98 -4.66 10.41 -22.22
C SER A 98 -4.05 9.54 -21.13
N PHE A 99 -2.86 9.88 -20.63
CA PHE A 99 -2.24 9.21 -19.48
C PHE A 99 -2.98 9.51 -18.17
N GLY A 100 -3.63 10.67 -18.08
CA GLY A 100 -4.47 11.08 -16.96
C GLY A 100 -5.94 10.68 -17.08
N ALA A 101 -6.36 10.06 -18.19
CA ALA A 101 -7.73 9.62 -18.38
C ALA A 101 -8.11 8.54 -17.35
N ASP A 102 -9.36 8.56 -16.89
CA ASP A 102 -9.81 7.60 -15.87
C ASP A 102 -9.78 6.16 -16.36
N SER A 103 -9.96 5.93 -17.67
CA SER A 103 -9.76 4.63 -18.30
C SER A 103 -8.31 4.14 -18.17
N THR A 104 -7.34 5.04 -18.33
CA THR A 104 -5.91 4.74 -18.17
C THR A 104 -5.59 4.44 -16.71
N LYS A 105 -6.04 5.29 -15.78
CA LYS A 105 -5.89 5.07 -14.34
C LYS A 105 -6.47 3.72 -13.92
N LYS A 106 -7.67 3.39 -14.41
CA LYS A 106 -8.32 2.10 -14.14
C LYS A 106 -7.44 0.93 -14.55
N ARG A 107 -6.82 0.97 -15.74
CA ARG A 107 -5.95 -0.11 -16.21
C ARG A 107 -4.68 -0.26 -15.36
N ILE A 108 -4.13 0.85 -14.86
CA ILE A 108 -3.02 0.83 -13.90
C ILE A 108 -3.48 0.18 -12.59
N THR A 109 -4.62 0.60 -12.05
CA THR A 109 -5.19 0.02 -10.83
C THR A 109 -5.48 -1.47 -11.00
N ASP A 110 -6.11 -1.89 -12.10
CA ASP A 110 -6.43 -3.28 -12.40
C ASP A 110 -5.15 -4.15 -12.43
N PHE A 111 -4.05 -3.63 -13.01
CA PHE A 111 -2.75 -4.32 -12.99
C PHE A 111 -2.24 -4.51 -11.55
N PHE A 112 -2.20 -3.45 -10.73
CA PHE A 112 -1.72 -3.55 -9.36
C PHE A 112 -2.63 -4.40 -8.47
N THR A 113 -3.95 -4.32 -8.64
CA THR A 113 -4.89 -5.21 -7.96
C THR A 113 -4.60 -6.66 -8.32
N ARG A 114 -4.44 -6.99 -9.60
CA ARG A 114 -4.11 -8.35 -10.04
C ARG A 114 -2.77 -8.86 -9.48
N VAL A 115 -1.74 -8.02 -9.48
CA VAL A 115 -0.37 -8.40 -9.11
C VAL A 115 -0.16 -8.42 -7.59
N LEU A 116 -0.67 -7.43 -6.87
CA LEU A 116 -0.43 -7.24 -5.45
C LEU A 116 -1.56 -7.78 -4.58
N MET A 117 -2.79 -7.75 -5.07
CA MET A 117 -3.97 -8.27 -4.37
C MET A 117 -4.29 -9.66 -4.92
N LYS A 118 -3.27 -10.53 -4.97
CA LYS A 118 -3.45 -11.96 -5.21
C LYS A 118 -4.41 -12.45 -4.12
N THR A 119 -5.68 -12.62 -4.49
CA THR A 119 -6.72 -13.12 -3.60
C THR A 119 -6.31 -14.52 -3.17
N THR A 120 -5.58 -14.63 -2.06
CA THR A 120 -5.83 -15.76 -1.18
C THR A 120 -7.30 -15.65 -0.87
N SER A 121 -8.05 -16.71 -1.12
CA SER A 121 -9.38 -16.86 -0.57
C SER A 121 -9.24 -16.89 0.95
N VAL A 122 -9.05 -15.72 1.55
CA VAL A 122 -9.53 -15.48 2.89
C VAL A 122 -11.01 -15.42 2.67
N ASP A 123 -11.74 -16.37 3.25
CA ASP A 123 -13.18 -16.27 3.38
C ASP A 123 -13.53 -14.82 3.67
N LYS A 124 -14.64 -14.32 3.11
CA LYS A 124 -15.22 -13.05 3.54
C LYS A 124 -15.63 -13.21 5.01
N GLU A 125 -14.66 -13.22 5.93
CA GLU A 125 -14.84 -12.73 7.27
C GLU A 125 -15.35 -11.33 7.04
N THR A 126 -16.61 -11.14 7.40
CA THR A 126 -17.33 -9.88 7.28
C THR A 126 -16.55 -8.83 8.06
N LEU A 127 -15.59 -8.20 7.39
CA LEU A 127 -14.73 -7.21 8.02
C LEU A 127 -15.63 -6.10 8.54
N PRO A 128 -15.51 -5.73 9.82
CA PRO A 128 -16.50 -4.86 10.43
C PRO A 128 -16.52 -3.48 9.78
N ALA A 129 -17.72 -3.02 9.42
CA ALA A 129 -17.93 -1.77 8.69
C ALA A 129 -17.75 -0.50 9.55
N ALA A 130 -17.68 -0.65 10.88
CA ALA A 130 -17.59 0.47 11.82
C ALA A 130 -16.77 0.11 13.06
N PHE A 131 -16.25 1.14 13.74
CA PHE A 131 -15.66 0.98 15.07
C PHE A 131 -16.71 0.47 16.05
N GLN A 132 -16.39 -0.59 16.78
CA GLN A 132 -17.25 -1.14 17.82
C GLN A 132 -16.49 -1.29 19.14
N LEU A 133 -17.20 -1.05 20.24
CA LEU A 133 -16.74 -1.38 21.59
C LEU A 133 -17.88 -2.13 22.27
N LEU A 134 -17.66 -3.43 22.49
CA LEU A 134 -18.67 -4.32 23.04
C LEU A 134 -18.74 -4.20 24.57
N GLN A 135 -19.86 -4.64 25.12
CA GLN A 135 -20.01 -4.77 26.57
C GLN A 135 -19.01 -5.79 27.08
N ASN A 136 -18.34 -5.49 28.19
CA ASN A 136 -17.40 -6.40 28.82
C ASN A 136 -18.11 -7.69 29.29
N TYR A 137 -17.44 -8.83 29.22
CA TYR A 137 -17.98 -10.11 29.70
C TYR A 137 -16.94 -10.89 30.52
N PRO A 138 -17.31 -11.41 31.71
CA PRO A 138 -18.60 -11.22 32.39
C PRO A 138 -18.80 -9.76 32.84
N ASN A 139 -20.05 -9.36 33.06
CA ASN A 139 -20.42 -8.09 33.72
C ASN A 139 -21.72 -8.30 34.53
N PRO A 140 -21.70 -8.22 35.87
CA PRO A 140 -20.59 -7.79 36.71
C PRO A 140 -19.40 -8.76 36.66
N PHE A 141 -18.19 -8.26 36.91
CA PHE A 141 -16.97 -9.07 36.85
C PHE A 141 -16.26 -9.14 38.19
N ASN A 142 -15.54 -10.24 38.44
CA ASN A 142 -14.70 -10.44 39.62
C ASN A 142 -13.50 -11.34 39.28
N PRO A 143 -12.25 -10.89 39.40
CA PRO A 143 -11.77 -9.52 39.18
C PRO A 143 -11.39 -9.30 37.71
N GLU A 144 -11.72 -10.25 36.83
CA GLU A 144 -11.32 -10.28 35.44
C GLU A 144 -12.51 -10.21 34.49
N THR A 145 -12.37 -9.44 33.43
CA THR A 145 -13.36 -9.32 32.35
C THR A 145 -12.67 -9.16 31.03
N ILE A 146 -13.39 -9.46 29.96
CA ILE A 146 -12.92 -9.34 28.59
C ILE A 146 -13.62 -8.15 27.95
N ILE A 147 -12.84 -7.26 27.34
CA ILE A 147 -13.32 -6.15 26.53
C ILE A 147 -12.99 -6.46 25.08
N ASN A 148 -14.03 -6.62 24.27
CA ASN A 148 -13.90 -6.81 22.83
C ASN A 148 -14.13 -5.47 22.12
N PHE A 149 -13.29 -5.17 21.14
CA PHE A 149 -13.46 -4.01 20.29
C PHE A 149 -12.98 -4.29 18.88
N THR A 150 -13.39 -3.42 17.97
CA THR A 150 -13.24 -3.62 16.54
C THR A 150 -12.74 -2.35 15.88
N ILE A 151 -11.73 -2.50 15.02
CA ILE A 151 -11.20 -1.43 14.17
C ILE A 151 -11.61 -1.76 12.72
N PRO A 152 -12.40 -0.89 12.06
CA PRO A 152 -12.92 -1.17 10.74
C PRO A 152 -11.83 -1.02 9.66
N ASN A 153 -11.97 -1.80 8.60
CA ASN A 153 -11.15 -1.65 7.39
C ASN A 153 -11.88 -0.70 6.42
N VAL A 154 -11.78 0.60 6.66
CA VAL A 154 -12.30 1.63 5.74
C VAL A 154 -11.14 2.33 5.04
N GLU A 155 -11.33 2.66 3.76
CA GLU A 155 -10.33 3.27 2.88
C GLU A 155 -9.74 4.57 3.45
N THR A 156 -10.51 5.27 4.29
CA THR A 156 -10.12 6.50 5.00
C THR A 156 -9.32 6.27 6.29
N THR A 157 -9.34 5.05 6.84
CA THR A 157 -8.54 4.69 8.02
C THR A 157 -7.24 4.10 7.52
N ARG A 158 -6.12 4.79 7.80
CA ARG A 158 -4.78 4.29 7.49
C ARG A 158 -4.67 2.81 7.89
N ARG A 159 -3.90 2.02 7.13
CA ARG A 159 -3.62 0.59 7.38
C ARG A 159 -3.33 0.25 8.86
N VAL A 160 -2.83 1.22 9.60
CA VAL A 160 -2.71 1.23 11.06
C VAL A 160 -3.32 2.52 11.63
N VAL A 161 -4.04 2.42 12.75
CA VAL A 161 -4.61 3.56 13.49
C VAL A 161 -4.13 3.53 14.94
N PHE A 162 -3.70 4.69 15.45
CA PHE A 162 -3.35 4.82 16.86
C PHE A 162 -4.61 4.64 17.70
N THR A 163 -4.58 3.65 18.60
CA THR A 163 -5.74 3.21 19.37
C THR A 163 -5.38 3.20 20.84
N THR A 164 -6.23 3.83 21.66
CA THR A 164 -6.13 3.74 23.12
C THR A 164 -7.39 3.12 23.69
N LEU A 165 -7.23 2.21 24.64
CA LEU A 165 -8.31 1.65 25.44
C LEU A 165 -7.98 1.88 26.92
N LYS A 166 -8.74 2.75 27.57
CA LYS A 166 -8.46 3.18 28.95
C LYS A 166 -9.66 2.95 29.85
N VAL A 167 -9.40 2.69 31.13
CA VAL A 167 -10.39 2.51 32.19
C VAL A 167 -10.36 3.73 33.12
N TYR A 168 -11.53 4.20 33.52
CA TYR A 168 -11.77 5.37 34.35
C TYR A 168 -12.74 5.05 35.48
N ASP A 169 -12.60 5.74 36.61
CA ASP A 169 -13.60 5.72 37.68
C ASP A 169 -14.74 6.74 37.42
N VAL A 170 -15.69 6.80 38.35
CA VAL A 170 -16.84 7.73 38.27
C VAL A 170 -16.46 9.22 38.31
N LEU A 171 -15.25 9.54 38.78
CA LEU A 171 -14.71 10.91 38.80
C LEU A 171 -13.92 11.22 37.52
N GLY A 172 -13.84 10.28 36.58
CA GLY A 172 -13.08 10.42 35.34
C GLY A 172 -11.57 10.27 35.52
N ARG A 173 -11.10 9.77 36.66
CA ARG A 173 -9.67 9.50 36.88
C ARG A 173 -9.27 8.23 36.13
N GLU A 174 -8.17 8.27 35.38
CA GLU A 174 -7.63 7.10 34.70
C GLU A 174 -7.15 6.08 35.75
N VAL A 175 -7.64 4.84 35.63
CA VAL A 175 -7.33 3.73 36.52
C VAL A 175 -6.38 2.73 35.84
N ALA A 176 -6.56 2.50 34.55
CA ALA A 176 -5.71 1.61 33.76
C ALA A 176 -5.67 2.01 32.29
N THR A 177 -4.56 1.74 31.63
CA THR A 177 -4.43 1.79 30.17
C THR A 177 -4.21 0.36 29.69
N LEU A 178 -5.11 -0.15 28.85
CA LEU A 178 -5.13 -1.53 28.37
C LEU A 178 -4.56 -1.67 26.95
N VAL A 179 -4.67 -0.60 26.15
CA VAL A 179 -4.08 -0.48 24.81
C VAL A 179 -3.61 0.97 24.65
N ASP A 180 -2.42 1.17 24.08
CA ASP A 180 -1.85 2.49 23.76
C ASP A 180 -0.84 2.36 22.60
N GLU A 181 -1.31 1.91 21.44
CA GLU A 181 -0.44 1.58 20.31
C GLU A 181 -1.15 1.68 18.95
N TYR A 182 -0.38 1.57 17.87
CA TYR A 182 -0.93 1.45 16.53
C TYR A 182 -1.47 0.04 16.30
N LYS A 183 -2.76 -0.06 15.93
CA LYS A 183 -3.43 -1.32 15.59
C LYS A 183 -3.88 -1.32 14.14
N GLN A 184 -3.89 -2.49 13.51
CA GLN A 184 -4.46 -2.68 12.17
C GLN A 184 -5.99 -2.80 12.25
N ALA A 185 -6.66 -2.85 11.09
CA ALA A 185 -8.07 -3.22 11.07
C ALA A 185 -8.25 -4.68 11.51
N GLY A 186 -9.28 -4.95 12.31
CA GLY A 186 -9.58 -6.27 12.85
C GLY A 186 -10.32 -6.23 14.17
N ASP A 187 -10.62 -7.42 14.69
CA ASP A 187 -11.26 -7.64 15.98
C ASP A 187 -10.21 -7.93 17.05
N TYR A 188 -10.38 -7.31 18.21
CA TYR A 188 -9.44 -7.37 19.31
C TYR A 188 -10.13 -7.77 20.60
N LYS A 189 -9.41 -8.58 21.38
CA LYS A 189 -9.84 -9.09 22.68
C LYS A 189 -8.80 -8.69 23.72
N VAL A 190 -9.21 -7.91 24.70
CA VAL A 190 -8.32 -7.44 25.77
C VAL A 190 -8.86 -7.87 27.11
N THR A 191 -8.02 -8.52 27.89
CA THR A 191 -8.35 -8.94 29.25
C THR A 191 -8.03 -7.81 30.22
N PHE A 192 -9.01 -7.41 31.02
CA PHE A 192 -8.82 -6.48 32.13
C PHE A 192 -8.88 -7.24 33.45
N ASN A 193 -7.77 -7.23 34.18
CA ASN A 193 -7.65 -7.87 35.48
C ASN A 193 -7.43 -6.83 36.58
N ALA A 194 -8.43 -6.65 37.44
CA ALA A 194 -8.41 -5.63 38.49
C ALA A 194 -7.45 -5.96 39.66
N ARG A 195 -6.79 -7.14 39.68
CA ARG A 195 -5.83 -7.51 40.74
C ARG A 195 -4.42 -6.99 40.49
N HIS A 196 -4.02 -6.88 39.22
CA HIS A 196 -2.63 -6.61 38.83
C HIS A 196 -2.56 -5.33 38.00
N LEU A 197 -2.60 -4.19 38.67
CA LEU A 197 -2.53 -2.88 38.00
C LEU A 197 -1.25 -2.16 38.37
N GLU A 198 -0.54 -1.70 37.33
CA GLU A 198 0.76 -1.06 37.45
C GLU A 198 0.73 0.27 38.23
N ARG A 199 -0.44 0.91 38.35
CA ARG A 199 -0.64 2.19 39.05
C ARG A 199 -1.35 2.07 40.41
N SER A 200 -1.16 0.93 41.08
CA SER A 200 -1.37 0.66 42.51
C SER A 200 -2.30 1.61 43.28
N ARG A 201 -3.60 1.39 43.16
CA ARG A 201 -4.56 1.40 44.29
C ARG A 201 -5.46 0.18 44.08
N GLU A 202 -5.81 -0.53 45.15
CA GLU A 202 -6.84 -1.56 45.05
C GLU A 202 -8.10 -0.93 44.45
N ILE A 203 -8.48 -1.37 43.24
CA ILE A 203 -9.76 -0.98 42.66
C ILE A 203 -10.85 -1.52 43.58
N GLN A 204 -11.70 -0.61 44.07
CA GLN A 204 -12.83 -0.96 44.92
C GLN A 204 -13.99 -1.46 44.06
N SER A 205 -14.84 -2.32 44.63
CA SER A 205 -16.12 -2.67 44.01
C SER A 205 -16.90 -1.40 43.65
N GLY A 206 -17.45 -1.34 42.44
CA GLY A 206 -18.08 -0.13 41.96
C GLY A 206 -18.19 -0.04 40.44
N ILE A 207 -18.72 1.10 39.98
CA ILE A 207 -18.92 1.40 38.57
C ILE A 207 -17.65 2.00 38.00
N TYR A 208 -17.23 1.48 36.85
CA TYR A 208 -16.12 1.99 36.06
C TYR A 208 -16.56 2.21 34.62
N PHE A 209 -15.81 3.03 33.91
CA PHE A 209 -16.02 3.30 32.49
C PHE A 209 -14.78 2.90 31.73
N TYR A 210 -14.94 2.27 30.58
CA TYR A 210 -13.84 2.03 29.65
C TYR A 210 -14.13 2.72 28.34
N ARG A 211 -13.10 3.34 27.77
CA ARG A 211 -13.20 4.19 26.59
C ARG A 211 -12.19 3.76 25.54
N LEU A 212 -12.69 3.49 24.34
CA LEU A 212 -11.89 3.31 23.13
C LEU A 212 -11.75 4.66 22.44
N ILE A 213 -10.54 5.09 22.13
CA ILE A 213 -10.26 6.37 21.48
C ILE A 213 -9.33 6.12 20.29
N THR A 214 -9.70 6.70 19.15
CA THR A 214 -8.89 6.84 17.94
C THR A 214 -8.93 8.30 17.48
N PRO A 215 -8.12 8.73 16.49
CA PRO A 215 -8.11 10.12 16.04
C PRO A 215 -9.48 10.66 15.58
N SER A 216 -10.36 9.78 15.09
CA SER A 216 -11.66 10.15 14.52
C SER A 216 -12.85 9.63 15.32
N TYR A 217 -12.65 8.88 16.40
CA TYR A 217 -13.76 8.22 17.10
C TYR A 217 -13.49 8.03 18.60
N SER A 218 -14.54 8.13 19.41
CA SER A 218 -14.49 7.81 20.84
C SER A 218 -15.77 7.11 21.29
N ILE A 219 -15.66 5.91 21.86
CA ILE A 219 -16.79 5.15 22.42
C ILE A 219 -16.50 4.87 23.88
N THR A 220 -17.48 5.08 24.76
CA THR A 220 -17.40 4.74 26.18
C THR A 220 -18.48 3.72 26.54
N LYS A 221 -18.13 2.76 27.40
CA LYS A 221 -19.06 1.79 28.00
C LYS A 221 -18.83 1.74 29.50
N LYS A 222 -19.85 1.30 30.24
CA LYS A 222 -19.81 1.15 31.71
C LYS A 222 -19.63 -0.32 32.08
N MET A 223 -18.95 -0.60 33.17
CA MET A 223 -18.79 -1.94 33.76
C MET A 223 -18.93 -1.88 35.28
N LEU A 224 -19.34 -3.00 35.89
CA LEU A 224 -19.46 -3.14 37.34
C LEU A 224 -18.44 -4.17 37.84
N LEU A 225 -17.51 -3.73 38.68
CA LEU A 225 -16.63 -4.62 39.42
C LEU A 225 -17.29 -5.03 40.74
N ILE A 226 -17.28 -6.31 41.03
CA ILE A 226 -17.61 -6.89 42.34
C ILE A 226 -16.37 -7.65 42.79
N LYS A 227 -15.79 -7.30 43.94
CA LYS A 227 -14.69 -8.04 44.58
C LYS A 227 -15.20 -8.75 45.81
#